data_AF-A0A7G5MZP8-F1
#
_entry.id   AF-A0A7G5MZP8-F1
#
_cell.length_a   1.000
_cell.length_b   1.000
_cell.length_c   1.000
_cell.angle_alpha   90.00
_cell.angle_beta   90.00
_cell.angle_gamma   90.00
#
_symmetry.space_group_name_H-M   'P 1'
#
loop_
_entity.id
_entity.type
_entity.pdbx_description
1 polymer ?
#
loop_
_entity_poly.entity_id
_entity_poly.type
_entity_poly.pdbx_seq_one_letter_code
_entity_poly.pdbx_strand_id
1 'polypeptide(L)'
;MIHTSRQLKALVRNQSHGDSTKAQMIIRNYMMERFLERVSLSPYRENFILKGGMLVSALVGLNNKSTMDIDDTMKNMPLTAENVEEIVKEVIRIPVEDGITFQVKNISEIMEEEEYGGIRLSMEAVLDEMKIPLKLDISKGDAITPREEVYDYWIMFEKRSIPIKTYNLGAGQASQ
;
A
#
# COMPACT_ATOMS: atom_id res chain seq x y z
N MET A 1 -5.00 18.08 3.13
CA MET A 1 -5.42 16.87 3.86
C MET A 1 -6.92 16.71 3.71
N ILE A 2 -7.35 15.51 3.33
CA ILE A 2 -8.77 15.15 3.14
C ILE A 2 -9.21 14.47 4.43
N HIS A 3 -10.34 14.91 5.01
CA HIS A 3 -10.84 14.40 6.29
C HIS A 3 -12.20 13.71 6.17
N THR A 4 -12.87 13.84 5.02
CA THR A 4 -14.24 13.33 4.82
C THR A 4 -14.38 12.63 3.48
N SER A 5 -15.29 11.66 3.44
CA SER A 5 -15.66 10.93 2.23
C SER A 5 -16.23 11.85 1.15
N ARG A 6 -16.92 12.94 1.54
CA ARG A 6 -17.45 13.96 0.62
C ARG A 6 -16.33 14.70 -0.11
N GLN A 7 -15.29 15.13 0.61
CA GLN A 7 -14.13 15.79 0.02
C GLN A 7 -13.41 14.85 -0.95
N LEU A 8 -13.16 13.60 -0.54
CA LEU A 8 -12.53 12.60 -1.40
C LEU A 8 -13.33 12.37 -2.69
N LYS A 9 -14.64 12.13 -2.57
CA LYS A 9 -15.53 11.90 -3.71
C LYS A 9 -15.56 13.09 -4.68
N ALA A 10 -15.50 14.33 -4.18
CA ALA A 10 -15.46 15.52 -5.03
C ALA A 10 -14.18 15.57 -5.88
N LEU A 11 -13.02 15.30 -5.26
CA LEU A 11 -11.73 15.27 -5.96
C LEU A 11 -11.66 14.11 -6.97
N VAL A 12 -12.11 12.93 -6.55
CA VAL A 12 -12.16 11.72 -7.39
C VAL A 12 -13.04 11.94 -8.62
N ARG A 13 -14.22 12.57 -8.47
CA ARG A 13 -15.14 12.84 -9.57
C ARG A 13 -14.49 13.69 -10.66
N ASN A 14 -13.66 14.66 -10.28
CA ASN A 14 -12.95 15.51 -11.24
C ASN A 14 -11.91 14.70 -12.03
N GLN A 15 -11.22 13.76 -11.38
CA GLN A 15 -10.17 12.94 -12.00
C GLN A 15 -10.73 11.74 -12.80
N SER A 16 -11.89 11.22 -12.40
CA SER A 16 -12.51 10.06 -13.03
C SER A 16 -13.34 10.43 -14.27
N HIS A 17 -13.68 11.71 -14.47
CA HIS A 17 -14.53 12.19 -15.55
C HIS A 17 -15.88 11.45 -15.65
N GLY A 18 -16.42 11.00 -14.52
CA GLY A 18 -17.69 10.27 -14.45
C GLY A 18 -17.59 8.76 -14.62
N ASP A 19 -16.40 8.22 -14.93
CA ASP A 19 -16.17 6.77 -14.95
C ASP A 19 -16.16 6.22 -13.51
N SER A 20 -17.08 5.30 -13.22
CA SER A 20 -17.27 4.69 -11.91
C SER A 20 -16.15 3.71 -11.54
N THR A 21 -15.65 2.94 -12.51
CA THR A 21 -14.53 2.01 -12.32
C THR A 21 -13.26 2.78 -11.98
N LYS A 22 -12.98 3.85 -12.74
CA LYS A 22 -11.85 4.75 -12.48
C LYS A 22 -12.00 5.46 -11.14
N ALA A 23 -13.22 5.86 -10.76
CA ALA A 23 -13.45 6.47 -9.46
C ALA A 23 -13.14 5.50 -8.30
N GLN A 24 -13.61 4.24 -8.38
CA GLN A 24 -13.33 3.22 -7.38
C GLN A 24 -11.82 2.92 -7.28
N MET A 25 -11.15 2.86 -8.42
CA MET A 25 -9.71 2.68 -8.52
C MET A 25 -8.93 3.80 -7.81
N ILE A 26 -9.27 5.05 -8.10
CA ILE A 26 -8.65 6.24 -7.48
C ILE A 26 -8.88 6.24 -5.96
N ILE A 27 -10.09 5.93 -5.50
CA ILE A 27 -10.40 5.86 -4.05
C ILE A 27 -9.57 4.77 -3.38
N ARG A 28 -9.48 3.59 -4.00
CA ARG A 28 -8.69 2.47 -3.48
C ARG A 28 -7.21 2.83 -3.36
N ASN A 29 -6.62 3.39 -4.42
CA ASN A 29 -5.23 3.83 -4.42
C ASN A 29 -4.98 4.88 -3.35
N TYR A 30 -5.87 5.87 -3.24
CA TYR A 30 -5.80 6.84 -2.15
C TYR A 30 -5.76 6.14 -0.78
N MET A 31 -6.67 5.20 -0.48
CA MET A 31 -6.65 4.48 0.80
C MET A 31 -5.37 3.66 1.03
N MET A 32 -4.78 3.08 -0.02
CA MET A 32 -3.49 2.39 0.07
C MET A 32 -2.34 3.35 0.39
N GLU A 33 -2.34 4.54 -0.18
CA GLU A 33 -1.35 5.59 0.15
C GLU A 33 -1.44 6.04 1.60
N ARG A 34 -2.65 6.07 2.18
CA ARG A 34 -2.85 6.40 3.59
C ARG A 34 -2.33 5.31 4.52
N PHE A 35 -2.30 4.05 4.06
CA PHE A 35 -1.59 2.98 4.75
C PHE A 35 -0.07 3.15 4.63
N LEU A 36 0.46 3.40 3.43
CA LEU A 36 1.89 3.63 3.22
C LEU A 36 2.43 4.83 4.01
N GLU A 37 1.65 5.88 4.18
CA GLU A 37 2.05 7.00 5.04
C GLU A 37 2.23 6.55 6.48
N ARG A 38 1.33 5.72 7.00
CA ARG A 38 1.48 5.15 8.35
C ARG A 38 2.71 4.26 8.44
N VAL A 39 3.00 3.46 7.41
CA VAL A 39 4.25 2.68 7.33
C VAL A 39 5.47 3.62 7.39
N SER A 40 5.51 4.70 6.62
CA SER A 40 6.62 5.66 6.58
C SER A 40 6.90 6.34 7.93
N LEU A 41 5.84 6.53 8.73
CA LEU A 41 5.91 7.13 10.06
C LEU A 41 6.20 6.10 11.16
N SER A 42 6.09 4.80 10.85
CA SER A 42 6.24 3.72 11.82
C SER A 42 7.70 3.42 12.18
N PRO A 43 7.94 2.70 13.29
CA PRO A 43 9.21 2.05 13.57
C PRO A 43 9.62 1.01 12.50
N TYR A 44 8.66 0.53 11.70
CA TYR A 44 8.85 -0.53 10.71
C TYR A 44 9.17 -0.02 9.30
N ARG A 45 9.34 1.30 9.12
CA ARG A 45 9.55 1.91 7.79
C ARG A 45 10.71 1.32 6.98
N GLU A 46 11.72 0.80 7.67
CA GLU A 46 12.91 0.17 7.05
C GLU A 46 12.70 -1.32 6.77
N ASN A 47 11.62 -1.92 7.29
CA ASN A 47 11.29 -3.34 7.16
C ASN A 47 10.36 -3.60 5.98
N PHE A 48 9.44 -2.69 5.69
CA PHE A 48 8.51 -2.78 4.55
C PHE A 48 9.16 -2.25 3.28
N ILE A 49 9.28 -3.10 2.26
CA ILE A 49 9.81 -2.73 0.95
C ILE A 49 8.70 -2.87 -0.10
N LEU A 50 8.23 -1.74 -0.62
CA LEU A 50 7.19 -1.70 -1.64
C LEU A 50 7.68 -2.24 -2.98
N LYS A 51 6.84 -3.07 -3.59
CA LYS A 51 7.02 -3.60 -4.94
C LYS A 51 5.69 -3.62 -5.69
N GLY A 52 5.68 -4.33 -6.82
CA GLY A 52 4.46 -4.59 -7.57
C GLY A 52 3.85 -3.35 -8.20
N GLY A 53 2.56 -3.45 -8.51
CA GLY A 53 1.95 -2.46 -9.40
C GLY A 53 1.54 -1.15 -8.71
N MET A 54 1.52 -1.06 -7.38
CA MET A 54 1.39 0.23 -6.70
C MET A 54 2.65 1.09 -6.94
N LEU A 55 3.84 0.48 -6.83
CA LEU A 55 5.10 1.14 -7.18
C LEU A 55 5.13 1.55 -8.65
N VAL A 56 4.75 0.64 -9.57
CA VAL A 56 4.68 0.95 -11.00
C VAL A 56 3.72 2.12 -11.26
N SER A 57 2.55 2.10 -10.64
CA SER A 57 1.53 3.15 -10.76
C SER A 57 2.04 4.52 -10.29
N ALA A 58 2.89 4.57 -9.26
CA ALA A 58 3.50 5.80 -8.79
C ALA A 58 4.52 6.38 -9.78
N LEU A 59 5.14 5.54 -10.62
CA LEU A 59 6.20 5.94 -11.56
C LEU A 59 5.65 6.35 -12.92
N VAL A 60 4.72 5.57 -13.48
CA VAL A 60 4.20 5.78 -14.84
C VAL A 60 2.78 6.36 -14.85
N GLY A 61 2.19 6.58 -13.67
CA GLY A 61 0.84 7.07 -13.48
C GLY A 61 -0.21 5.96 -13.46
N LEU A 62 -1.41 6.32 -12.98
CA LEU A 62 -2.55 5.40 -12.91
C LEU A 62 -3.03 5.01 -14.32
N ASN A 63 -2.99 3.71 -14.62
CA ASN A 63 -3.61 3.12 -15.81
C ASN A 63 -4.80 2.23 -15.40
N ASN A 64 -5.58 1.76 -16.37
CA ASN A 64 -6.75 0.89 -16.11
C ASN A 64 -6.39 -0.51 -15.58
N LYS A 65 -5.10 -0.82 -15.34
CA LYS A 65 -4.59 -2.08 -14.79
C LYS A 65 -4.02 -1.91 -13.36
N SER A 66 -4.31 -0.81 -12.66
CA SER A 66 -3.77 -0.62 -11.31
C SER A 66 -4.17 -1.77 -10.38
N THR A 67 -3.27 -2.12 -9.46
CA THR A 67 -3.41 -3.29 -8.59
C THR A 67 -4.57 -3.16 -7.61
N MET A 68 -5.08 -4.29 -7.15
CA MET A 68 -6.05 -4.33 -6.06
C MET A 68 -5.39 -4.32 -4.69
N ASP A 69 -4.06 -4.39 -4.66
CA ASP A 69 -3.27 -4.93 -3.57
C ASP A 69 -2.01 -4.08 -3.33
N ILE A 70 -1.58 -4.02 -2.07
CA ILE A 70 -0.27 -3.54 -1.67
C ILE A 70 0.65 -4.76 -1.63
N ASP A 71 1.68 -4.77 -2.49
CA ASP A 71 2.66 -5.84 -2.55
C ASP A 71 3.94 -5.37 -1.87
N ASP A 72 4.24 -5.96 -0.70
CA ASP A 72 5.42 -5.63 0.09
C ASP A 72 6.30 -6.86 0.29
N THR A 73 7.55 -6.57 0.59
CA THR A 73 8.51 -7.54 1.10
C THR A 73 8.94 -7.10 2.48
N MET A 74 8.90 -8.02 3.45
CA MET A 74 9.33 -7.73 4.81
C MET A 74 10.76 -8.24 5.08
N LYS A 75 11.61 -7.32 5.55
CA LYS A 75 13.04 -7.55 5.84
C LYS A 75 13.31 -7.50 7.34
N ASN A 76 14.28 -8.30 7.79
CA ASN A 76 14.79 -8.31 9.17
C ASN A 76 13.71 -8.53 10.26
N MET A 77 12.62 -9.22 9.90
CA MET A 77 11.51 -9.54 10.81
C MET A 77 11.03 -10.97 10.53
N PRO A 78 10.49 -11.69 11.52
CA PRO A 78 9.81 -12.96 11.29
C PRO A 78 8.60 -12.78 10.36
N LEU A 79 8.49 -13.61 9.34
CA LEU A 79 7.33 -13.64 8.46
C LEU A 79 6.37 -14.74 8.92
N THR A 80 5.60 -14.45 9.97
CA THR A 80 4.52 -15.30 10.48
C THR A 80 3.24 -14.49 10.54
N ALA A 81 2.08 -15.16 10.45
CA ALA A 81 0.79 -14.48 10.54
C ALA A 81 0.67 -13.62 11.81
N GLU A 82 0.98 -14.18 12.98
CA GLU A 82 0.92 -13.43 14.25
C GLU A 82 1.80 -12.18 14.26
N ASN A 83 3.08 -12.31 13.87
CA ASN A 83 4.01 -11.18 13.89
C ASN A 83 3.57 -10.09 12.91
N VAL A 84 3.12 -10.47 11.72
CA VAL A 84 2.65 -9.51 10.72
C VAL A 84 1.37 -8.82 11.16
N GLU A 85 0.44 -9.55 11.76
CA GLU A 85 -0.80 -8.97 12.28
C GLU A 85 -0.52 -7.95 13.38
N GLU A 86 0.40 -8.24 14.29
CA GLU A 86 0.82 -7.32 15.36
C GLU A 86 1.42 -6.04 14.77
N ILE A 87 2.40 -6.18 13.87
CA ILE A 87 3.04 -5.06 13.17
C ILE A 87 2.01 -4.20 12.43
N VAL A 88 1.11 -4.82 11.65
CA VAL A 88 0.10 -4.09 10.89
C VAL A 88 -0.88 -3.38 11.83
N LYS A 89 -1.28 -4.01 12.94
CA LYS A 89 -2.11 -3.37 13.98
C LYS A 89 -1.42 -2.16 14.62
N GLU A 90 -0.11 -2.19 14.78
CA GLU A 90 0.65 -1.02 15.25
C GLU A 90 0.71 0.07 14.18
N VAL A 91 1.05 -0.28 12.95
CA VAL A 91 1.11 0.66 11.81
C VAL A 91 -0.21 1.40 11.64
N ILE A 92 -1.34 0.68 11.57
CA ILE A 92 -2.64 1.31 11.31
C ILE A 92 -3.13 2.23 12.45
N ARG A 93 -2.56 2.09 13.66
CA ARG A 93 -2.86 2.96 14.82
C ARG A 93 -2.09 4.27 14.81
N ILE A 94 -1.11 4.44 13.92
CA ILE A 94 -0.34 5.68 13.83
C ILE A 94 -1.29 6.83 13.41
N PRO A 95 -1.33 7.93 14.19
CA PRO A 95 -2.21 9.06 13.89
C PRO A 95 -1.64 9.87 12.72
N VAL A 96 -2.47 10.07 11.69
CA VAL A 96 -2.15 10.92 10.52
C VAL A 96 -3.24 11.99 10.28
N GLU A 97 -4.20 12.10 11.22
CA GLU A 97 -5.30 13.09 11.19
C GLU A 97 -6.14 13.13 9.90
N ASP A 98 -6.19 12.05 9.13
CA ASP A 98 -6.88 11.96 7.83
C ASP A 98 -8.33 11.47 7.90
N GLY A 99 -8.85 11.25 9.11
CA GLY A 99 -10.19 10.71 9.33
C GLY A 99 -10.34 9.24 8.94
N ILE A 100 -9.24 8.56 8.58
CA ILE A 100 -9.27 7.16 8.14
C ILE A 100 -8.89 6.24 9.28
N THR A 101 -9.72 5.21 9.46
CA THR A 101 -9.41 4.07 10.32
C THR A 101 -9.24 2.82 9.47
N PHE A 102 -8.46 1.88 9.96
CA PHE A 102 -8.31 0.57 9.32
C PHE A 102 -8.68 -0.53 10.30
N GLN A 103 -9.19 -1.64 9.78
CA GLN A 103 -9.44 -2.85 10.53
C GLN A 103 -8.90 -4.06 9.77
N VAL A 104 -8.07 -4.87 10.43
CA VAL A 104 -7.68 -6.19 9.92
C VAL A 104 -8.90 -7.11 9.98
N LYS A 105 -9.23 -7.77 8.86
CA LYS A 105 -10.40 -8.65 8.74
C LYS A 105 -10.01 -10.12 8.71
N ASN A 106 -8.94 -10.45 7.99
CA ASN A 106 -8.43 -11.80 7.88
C ASN A 106 -6.93 -11.75 7.59
N ILE A 107 -6.22 -12.76 8.07
CA ILE A 107 -4.83 -13.03 7.78
C ILE A 107 -4.67 -14.51 7.44
N SER A 108 -3.86 -14.81 6.44
CA SER A 108 -3.58 -16.18 6.02
C SER A 108 -2.17 -16.28 5.47
N GLU A 109 -1.53 -17.42 5.70
CA GLU A 109 -0.33 -17.80 4.95
C GLU A 109 -0.71 -18.12 3.50
N ILE A 110 0.14 -17.71 2.57
CA ILE A 110 0.04 -18.04 1.15
C ILE A 110 1.30 -18.80 0.73
N MET A 111 1.14 -19.88 -0.02
CA MET A 111 2.27 -20.60 -0.61
C MET A 111 2.44 -20.12 -2.04
N GLU A 112 3.59 -19.54 -2.36
CA GLU A 112 4.01 -19.35 -3.76
C GLU A 112 4.81 -20.59 -4.21
N GLU A 113 4.70 -20.95 -5.48
CA GLU A 113 5.24 -22.21 -6.02
C GLU A 113 6.78 -22.30 -5.97
N GLU A 114 7.47 -21.16 -5.78
CA GLU A 114 8.93 -21.08 -5.76
C GLU A 114 9.43 -20.43 -4.44
N GLU A 115 9.72 -21.33 -3.49
CA GLU A 115 10.66 -21.21 -2.38
C GLU A 115 10.36 -20.41 -1.11
N TYR A 116 9.46 -19.42 -1.04
CA TYR A 116 9.09 -18.82 0.25
C TYR A 116 7.61 -18.43 0.34
N GLY A 117 6.90 -19.01 1.32
CA GLY A 117 5.55 -18.59 1.66
C GLY A 117 5.48 -17.10 2.04
N GLY A 118 4.32 -16.50 1.81
CA GLY A 118 3.98 -15.12 2.17
C GLY A 118 2.83 -15.06 3.16
N ILE A 119 2.48 -13.85 3.56
CA ILE A 119 1.32 -13.54 4.38
C ILE A 119 0.41 -12.62 3.59
N ARG A 120 -0.85 -13.02 3.44
CA ARG A 120 -1.91 -12.18 2.89
C ARG A 120 -2.76 -11.66 4.03
N LEU A 121 -2.96 -10.35 4.06
CA LEU A 121 -3.90 -9.67 4.94
C LEU A 121 -5.00 -9.06 4.10
N SER A 122 -6.23 -9.21 4.58
CA SER A 122 -7.34 -8.37 4.16
C SER A 122 -7.64 -7.35 5.26
N MET A 123 -7.79 -6.11 4.84
CA MET A 123 -8.12 -4.99 5.70
C MET A 123 -9.33 -4.25 5.15
N GLU A 124 -9.99 -3.47 5.99
CA GLU A 124 -11.01 -2.51 5.57
C GLU A 124 -10.56 -1.12 6.01
N ALA A 125 -10.39 -0.21 5.06
CA ALA A 125 -10.20 1.21 5.32
C ALA A 125 -11.56 1.89 5.39
N VAL A 126 -11.77 2.72 6.40
CA VAL A 126 -13.04 3.40 6.68
C VAL A 126 -12.83 4.89 6.76
N LEU A 127 -13.59 5.64 5.94
CA LEU A 127 -13.68 7.10 5.96
C LEU A 127 -15.15 7.50 6.00
N ASP A 128 -15.60 8.10 7.10
CA ASP A 128 -17.03 8.21 7.44
C ASP A 128 -17.74 6.83 7.34
N GLU A 129 -18.75 6.71 6.48
CA GLU A 129 -19.48 5.46 6.20
C GLU A 129 -18.87 4.67 5.02
N MET A 130 -17.88 5.22 4.32
CA MET A 130 -17.27 4.60 3.15
C MET A 130 -16.27 3.53 3.59
N LYS A 131 -16.56 2.28 3.24
CA LYS A 131 -15.73 1.10 3.53
C LYS A 131 -15.06 0.61 2.27
N ILE A 132 -13.73 0.56 2.28
CA ILE A 132 -12.91 0.16 1.15
C ILE A 132 -12.09 -1.06 1.57
N PRO A 133 -12.37 -2.26 1.04
CA PRO A 133 -11.55 -3.44 1.30
C PRO A 133 -10.19 -3.26 0.65
N LEU A 134 -9.12 -3.58 1.37
CA LEU A 134 -7.74 -3.54 0.91
C LEU A 134 -7.10 -4.92 1.12
N LYS A 135 -6.15 -5.25 0.25
CA LYS A 135 -5.33 -6.44 0.37
C LYS A 135 -3.87 -6.03 0.53
N LEU A 136 -3.17 -6.68 1.45
CA LEU A 136 -1.73 -6.52 1.66
C LEU A 136 -1.10 -7.89 1.55
N ASP A 137 -0.26 -8.08 0.56
CA ASP A 137 0.52 -9.29 0.34
C ASP A 137 1.96 -9.02 0.75
N ILE A 138 2.44 -9.76 1.75
CA ILE A 138 3.80 -9.64 2.29
C ILE A 138 4.56 -10.91 1.99
N SER A 139 5.61 -10.77 1.21
CA SER A 139 6.58 -11.84 0.90
C SER A 139 7.82 -11.73 1.79
N LYS A 140 8.58 -12.83 1.87
CA LYS A 140 9.86 -12.83 2.57
C LYS A 140 10.90 -12.06 1.75
N GLY A 141 11.80 -11.37 2.45
CA GLY A 141 12.96 -10.71 1.85
C GLY A 141 13.81 -11.63 0.99
N ASP A 142 13.62 -11.59 -0.33
CA ASP A 142 14.64 -12.04 -1.27
C ASP A 142 15.84 -11.08 -1.22
N ALA A 143 16.97 -11.51 -1.79
CA ALA A 143 18.09 -10.62 -2.05
C ALA A 143 17.66 -9.53 -3.05
N ILE A 144 17.23 -8.37 -2.55
CA ILE A 144 16.91 -7.20 -3.39
C ILE A 144 18.21 -6.76 -4.07
N THR A 145 18.31 -7.03 -5.37
CA THR A 145 19.53 -6.76 -6.14
C THR A 145 19.36 -5.45 -6.92
N PRO A 146 20.30 -4.49 -6.84
CA PRO A 146 21.49 -4.47 -5.98
C PRO A 146 21.24 -4.07 -4.51
N ARG A 147 20.14 -3.36 -4.21
CA ARG A 147 19.63 -3.03 -2.87
C ARG A 147 18.28 -2.30 -2.96
N GLU A 148 17.56 -2.20 -1.85
CA GLU A 148 16.41 -1.31 -1.73
C GLU A 148 16.82 0.17 -1.86
N GLU A 149 15.90 0.98 -2.38
CA GLU A 149 16.06 2.44 -2.51
C GLU A 149 15.00 3.15 -1.68
N VAL A 150 15.30 4.40 -1.29
CA VAL A 150 14.29 5.30 -0.73
C VAL A 150 13.63 6.02 -1.90
N TYR A 151 12.33 5.91 -2.02
CA TYR A 151 11.52 6.60 -3.02
C TYR A 151 10.65 7.66 -2.34
N ASP A 152 10.66 8.87 -2.90
CA ASP A 152 9.76 9.94 -2.50
C ASP A 152 8.38 9.72 -3.13
N TYR A 153 7.53 8.96 -2.45
CA TYR A 153 6.19 8.63 -2.93
C TYR A 153 5.26 9.84 -2.78
N TRP A 154 4.75 10.38 -3.89
CA TRP A 154 3.83 11.52 -3.90
C TRP A 154 2.40 11.12 -3.52
N ILE A 155 1.83 11.80 -2.53
CA ILE A 155 0.48 11.51 -2.05
C ILE A 155 -0.56 12.18 -2.95
N MET A 156 -1.57 11.41 -3.38
CA MET A 156 -2.67 11.90 -4.20
C MET A 156 -3.38 13.06 -3.53
N PHE A 157 -3.72 14.06 -4.36
CA PHE A 157 -4.43 15.29 -3.96
C PHE A 157 -3.68 16.17 -2.96
N GLU A 158 -2.40 15.89 -2.70
CA GLU A 158 -1.54 16.68 -1.83
C GLU A 158 -0.27 17.12 -2.57
N LYS A 159 0.34 18.23 -2.13
CA LYS A 159 1.58 18.75 -2.71
C LYS A 159 2.78 18.34 -1.85
N ARG A 160 2.88 17.04 -1.55
CA ARG A 160 3.97 16.47 -0.74
C ARG A 160 4.21 15.00 -1.06
N SER A 161 5.37 14.52 -0.66
CA SER A 161 5.75 13.11 -0.70
C SER A 161 6.02 12.55 0.70
N ILE A 162 6.08 11.22 0.78
CA ILE A 162 6.56 10.45 1.94
C ILE A 162 7.75 9.58 1.50
N PRO A 163 8.76 9.39 2.36
CA PRO A 163 9.83 8.44 2.07
C PRO A 163 9.36 7.02 2.35
N ILE A 164 9.46 6.14 1.36
CA ILE A 164 9.23 4.69 1.53
C ILE A 164 10.39 3.90 0.96
N LYS A 165 10.61 2.67 1.44
CA LYS A 165 11.54 1.75 0.79
C LYS A 165 10.87 1.07 -0.38
N THR A 166 11.59 0.93 -1.49
CA THR A 166 11.11 0.26 -2.69
C THR A 166 12.17 -0.67 -3.27
N TYR A 167 11.73 -1.60 -4.11
CA TYR A 167 12.64 -2.32 -5.01
C TYR A 167 13.33 -1.33 -5.97
N ASN A 168 14.54 -1.69 -6.41
CA ASN A 168 15.31 -0.88 -7.35
C ASN A 168 14.55 -0.73 -8.67
N LEU A 169 14.33 0.51 -9.09
CA LEU A 169 13.55 0.85 -10.28
C LEU A 169 14.23 0.41 -11.60
N GLY A 170 15.52 0.10 -11.57
CA GLY A 170 16.30 -0.40 -12.71
C GLY A 170 16.31 -1.92 -12.88
N ALA A 171 15.89 -2.71 -11.88
CA ALA A 171 15.95 -4.18 -11.93
C ALA A 171 14.68 -4.84 -12.51
N GLY A 172 13.57 -4.10 -12.62
CA GLY A 172 12.27 -4.61 -13.04
C GLY A 172 12.01 -4.68 -14.56
N GLN A 173 13.01 -4.41 -15.41
CA GLN A 173 12.88 -4.55 -16.87
C GLN A 173 13.57 -5.80 -17.44
N ALA A 174 14.13 -6.66 -16.60
CA ALA A 174 14.82 -7.87 -17.05
C ALA A 174 14.14 -9.13 -16.49
N SER A 175 12.86 -9.34 -16.80
CA SER A 175 12.16 -10.65 -16.84
C SER A 175 10.69 -10.43 -17.19
N GLN A 176 10.43 -10.15 -18.47
CA GLN A 176 9.21 -10.55 -19.18
C GLN A 176 9.64 -11.17 -20.51
#